data_AF-A0A4Y8XWU1-F1
#
_entry.id   AF-A0A4Y8XWU1-F1
#
_cell.length_a   1.000
_cell.length_b   1.000
_cell.length_c   1.000
_cell.angle_alpha   90.00
_cell.angle_beta   90.00
_cell.angle_gamma   90.00
#
_symmetry.space_group_name_H-M   'P 1'
#
loop_
_entity.id
_entity.type
_entity.pdbx_description
1 polymer ?
#
loop_
_entity_poly.entity_id
_entity_poly.type
_entity_poly.pdbx_seq_one_letter_code
_entity_poly.pdbx_strand_id
1 'polypeptide(L)'
;MTAPALIRLRGIVEQTAVDLTDADGRFHRNRLTDAVREQLARDDLDPGVRAAALDTLAQSLVTGFGEHRNPRRRRNGSLFHPQDILKLGNGIWVWMDRATDSDVLQWSRLSRRNRARVDEADSEIQEYADLRADAFRAYPDIVYLGELERVAFNWTEAGGQAHLPGL
;
A
#
# COMPACT_ATOMS: atom_id res chain seq x y z
N MET A 1 -7.47 -20.16 -2.58
CA MET A 1 -6.54 -19.35 -3.39
C MET A 1 -5.33 -20.20 -3.72
N THR A 2 -4.94 -20.32 -4.98
CA THR A 2 -3.64 -20.92 -5.33
C THR A 2 -2.62 -19.79 -5.38
N ALA A 3 -1.72 -19.74 -4.39
CA ALA A 3 -0.60 -18.80 -4.33
C ALA A 3 0.16 -18.62 -5.68
N PRO A 4 0.30 -19.66 -6.54
CA PRO A 4 0.88 -19.52 -7.87
C PRO A 4 0.23 -18.48 -8.78
N ALA A 5 -1.11 -18.36 -8.79
CA ALA A 5 -1.81 -17.43 -9.68
C ALA A 5 -1.56 -15.96 -9.27
N LEU A 6 -1.51 -15.69 -7.97
CA LEU A 6 -1.18 -14.37 -7.42
C LEU A 6 0.29 -14.00 -7.69
N ILE A 7 1.20 -14.96 -7.57
CA ILE A 7 2.61 -14.75 -7.94
C ILE A 7 2.71 -14.39 -9.42
N ARG A 8 1.97 -15.10 -10.29
CA ARG A 8 1.97 -14.76 -11.71
C ARG A 8 1.39 -13.40 -12.02
N LEU A 9 0.31 -13.02 -11.35
CA LEU A 9 -0.27 -11.69 -11.50
C LEU A 9 0.73 -10.58 -11.11
N ARG A 10 1.49 -10.77 -10.03
CA ARG A 10 2.57 -9.85 -9.63
C ARG A 10 3.68 -9.78 -10.67
N GLY A 11 4.12 -10.93 -11.18
CA GLY A 11 5.13 -11.00 -12.23
C GLY A 11 4.73 -10.28 -13.52
N ILE A 12 3.44 -10.29 -13.89
CA ILE A 12 2.93 -9.49 -15.03
C ILE A 12 3.14 -7.99 -14.76
N VAL A 13 2.79 -7.52 -13.56
CA VAL A 13 2.94 -6.11 -13.20
C VAL A 13 4.41 -5.70 -13.17
N GLU A 14 5.26 -6.51 -12.54
CA GLU A 14 6.71 -6.25 -12.45
C GLU A 14 7.37 -6.19 -13.83
N GLN A 15 7.10 -7.18 -14.69
CA GLN A 15 7.66 -7.18 -16.04
C GLN A 15 7.15 -5.97 -16.84
N THR A 16 5.86 -5.65 -16.75
CA THR A 16 5.30 -4.48 -17.45
C THR A 16 5.91 -3.17 -16.94
N ALA A 17 6.22 -3.08 -15.63
CA ALA A 17 6.89 -1.90 -15.08
C ALA A 17 8.32 -1.78 -15.61
N VAL A 18 9.08 -2.87 -15.65
CA VAL A 18 10.42 -2.91 -16.26
C VAL A 18 10.37 -2.47 -17.71
N ASP A 19 9.45 -3.02 -18.50
CA ASP A 19 9.32 -2.72 -19.94
C ASP A 19 8.95 -1.25 -20.21
N LEU A 20 8.23 -0.60 -19.29
CA LEU A 20 7.80 0.80 -19.40
C LEU A 20 8.77 1.80 -18.77
N THR A 21 9.80 1.32 -18.07
CA THR A 21 10.75 2.17 -17.37
C THR A 21 11.69 2.82 -18.38
N ASP A 22 11.81 4.15 -18.30
CA ASP A 22 12.69 4.92 -19.16
C ASP A 22 14.17 4.83 -18.73
N ALA A 23 15.04 5.51 -19.48
CA ALA A 23 16.47 5.54 -19.22
C ALA A 23 16.85 6.16 -17.87
N ASP A 24 15.97 6.97 -17.27
CA ASP A 24 16.16 7.59 -15.96
C ASP A 24 15.61 6.72 -14.82
N GLY A 25 15.12 5.51 -15.13
CA GLY A 25 14.54 4.60 -14.15
C GLY A 25 13.11 4.97 -13.73
N ARG A 26 12.39 5.78 -14.52
CA ARG A 26 11.04 6.24 -14.20
C ARG A 26 9.99 5.55 -15.06
N PHE A 27 8.82 5.29 -14.48
CA PHE A 27 7.63 4.86 -15.21
C PHE A 27 6.39 5.57 -14.67
N HIS A 28 5.40 5.79 -15.54
CA HIS A 28 4.16 6.45 -15.16
C HIS A 28 3.11 5.43 -14.71
N ARG A 29 2.60 5.60 -13.49
CA ARG A 29 1.55 4.74 -12.92
C ARG A 29 0.35 4.52 -13.85
N ASN A 30 -0.14 5.57 -14.52
CA ASN A 30 -1.30 5.45 -15.42
C ASN A 30 -0.96 4.56 -16.63
N ARG A 31 0.22 4.73 -17.23
CA ARG A 31 0.68 3.89 -18.33
C ARG A 31 0.86 2.44 -17.90
N LEU A 32 1.42 2.20 -16.71
CA LEU A 32 1.52 0.86 -16.14
C LEU A 32 0.14 0.23 -15.93
N THR A 33 -0.83 1.00 -15.42
CA THR A 33 -2.21 0.53 -15.23
C THR A 33 -2.85 0.13 -16.56
N ASP A 34 -2.69 0.97 -17.59
CA ASP A 34 -3.24 0.73 -18.92
C ASP A 34 -2.61 -0.52 -19.56
N ALA A 35 -1.28 -0.64 -19.51
CA ALA A 35 -0.55 -1.77 -20.07
C ALA A 35 -0.86 -3.09 -19.33
N VAL A 36 -0.94 -3.08 -18.00
CA VAL A 36 -1.36 -4.26 -17.22
C VAL A 36 -2.78 -4.66 -17.58
N ARG A 37 -3.70 -3.70 -17.74
CA ARG A 37 -5.08 -4.00 -18.17
C ARG A 37 -5.10 -4.65 -19.55
N GLU A 38 -4.30 -4.15 -20.50
CA GLU A 38 -4.17 -4.76 -21.84
C GLU A 38 -3.64 -6.19 -21.76
N GLN A 39 -2.62 -6.45 -20.92
CA GLN A 39 -2.09 -7.79 -20.69
C GLN A 39 -3.15 -8.74 -20.10
N LEU A 40 -3.96 -8.25 -19.15
CA LEU A 40 -5.01 -9.04 -18.51
C LEU A 40 -6.24 -9.27 -19.41
N ALA A 41 -6.44 -8.43 -20.42
CA ALA A 41 -7.54 -8.55 -21.37
C ALA A 41 -7.27 -9.56 -22.49
N ARG A 42 -6.05 -10.12 -22.59
CA ARG A 42 -5.71 -11.09 -23.64
C ARG A 42 -6.51 -12.38 -23.48
N ASP A 43 -6.94 -12.93 -24.61
CA ASP A 43 -7.83 -14.10 -24.68
C ASP A 43 -7.17 -15.40 -24.22
N ASP A 44 -5.83 -15.48 -24.31
CA ASP A 44 -5.02 -16.63 -23.93
C ASP A 44 -4.57 -16.62 -22.46
N LEU A 45 -5.03 -15.66 -21.66
CA LEU A 45 -4.67 -15.59 -20.25
C LEU A 45 -5.18 -16.82 -19.49
N ASP A 46 -4.28 -17.44 -18.73
CA ASP A 46 -4.61 -18.56 -17.84
C ASP A 46 -5.86 -18.26 -16.99
N PRO A 47 -6.88 -19.13 -16.98
CA PRO A 47 -8.11 -18.91 -16.22
C PRO A 47 -7.89 -18.69 -14.72
N GLY A 48 -6.87 -19.33 -14.14
CA GLY A 48 -6.51 -19.15 -12.73
C GLY A 48 -5.96 -17.76 -12.45
N VAL A 49 -5.13 -17.22 -13.34
CA VAL A 49 -4.64 -15.84 -13.27
C VAL A 49 -5.79 -14.84 -13.44
N ARG A 50 -6.71 -15.10 -14.39
CA ARG A 50 -7.90 -14.25 -14.59
C ARG A 50 -8.79 -14.23 -13.34
N ALA A 51 -9.05 -15.38 -12.73
CA ALA A 51 -9.81 -15.46 -11.47
C ALA A 51 -9.11 -14.69 -10.34
N ALA A 52 -7.79 -14.82 -10.19
CA ALA A 52 -7.03 -14.08 -9.19
C ALA A 52 -7.06 -12.55 -9.41
N ALA A 53 -7.07 -12.10 -10.66
CA ALA A 53 -7.21 -10.68 -10.99
C ALA A 53 -8.60 -10.15 -10.61
N LEU A 54 -9.66 -10.92 -10.87
CA LEU A 54 -11.04 -10.57 -10.48
C LEU A 54 -11.19 -10.52 -8.95
N ASP A 55 -10.65 -11.49 -8.23
CA ASP A 55 -10.65 -11.49 -6.77
C ASP A 55 -9.93 -10.26 -6.20
N THR A 56 -8.77 -9.91 -6.77
CA THR A 56 -8.00 -8.72 -6.37
C THR A 56 -8.80 -7.44 -6.63
N LEU A 57 -9.47 -7.34 -7.79
CA LEU A 57 -10.34 -6.21 -8.10
C LEU A 57 -11.51 -6.11 -7.12
N ALA A 58 -12.21 -7.22 -6.86
CA ALA A 58 -13.32 -7.25 -5.92
C ALA A 58 -12.87 -6.80 -4.51
N GLN A 59 -11.74 -7.32 -4.02
CA GLN A 59 -11.18 -6.93 -2.74
C GLN A 59 -10.81 -5.43 -2.70
N SER A 60 -10.22 -4.91 -3.77
CA SER A 60 -9.88 -3.48 -3.90
C SER A 60 -11.14 -2.60 -3.87
N LEU A 61 -12.19 -2.98 -4.60
CA LEU A 61 -13.47 -2.28 -4.61
C LEU A 61 -14.14 -2.28 -3.24
N VAL A 62 -14.15 -3.42 -2.54
CA VAL A 62 -14.71 -3.53 -1.18
C VAL A 62 -13.93 -2.66 -0.20
N THR A 63 -12.59 -2.74 -0.20
CA THR A 63 -11.74 -1.88 0.63
C THR A 63 -12.00 -0.40 0.35
N GLY A 64 -12.00 -0.02 -0.93
CA GLY A 64 -12.27 1.35 -1.36
C GLY A 64 -13.64 1.84 -0.89
N PHE A 65 -14.69 1.03 -1.02
CA PHE A 65 -16.02 1.35 -0.52
C PHE A 65 -16.02 1.67 0.98
N GLY A 66 -15.28 0.89 1.78
CA GLY A 66 -15.10 1.13 3.20
C GLY A 66 -14.32 2.43 3.49
N GLU A 67 -13.22 2.70 2.78
CA GLU A 67 -12.42 3.93 2.97
C GLU A 67 -13.20 5.22 2.64
N HIS A 68 -14.03 5.19 1.58
CA HIS A 68 -14.87 6.32 1.22
C HIS A 68 -15.94 6.63 2.27
N ARG A 69 -16.31 5.64 3.08
CA ARG A 69 -17.34 5.72 4.13
C ARG A 69 -16.76 5.76 5.53
N ASN A 70 -15.45 5.94 5.68
CA ASN A 70 -14.89 6.18 7.02
C ASN A 70 -15.52 7.43 7.64
N PRO A 71 -15.84 7.43 8.94
CA PRO A 71 -16.33 8.61 9.64
C PRO A 71 -15.32 9.77 9.53
N ARG A 72 -15.77 10.93 9.09
CA ARG A 72 -14.95 12.15 8.94
C ARG A 72 -15.55 13.29 9.73
N ARG A 73 -14.68 14.19 10.19
CA ARG A 73 -15.12 15.39 10.93
C ARG A 73 -15.92 16.29 10.00
N ARG A 74 -17.16 16.56 10.38
CA ARG A 74 -18.09 17.41 9.64
C ARG A 74 -18.04 18.84 10.19
N ARG A 75 -18.63 19.78 9.45
CA ARG A 75 -18.66 21.21 9.81
C ARG A 75 -19.28 21.47 11.18
N ASN A 76 -20.25 20.65 11.60
CA ASN A 76 -20.90 20.71 12.91
C ASN A 76 -20.07 20.07 14.04
N GLY A 77 -18.84 19.65 13.77
CA GLY A 77 -17.98 18.96 14.74
C GLY A 77 -18.31 17.48 14.97
N SER A 78 -19.42 16.97 14.41
CA SER A 78 -19.81 15.57 14.52
C SER A 78 -19.01 14.69 13.55
N LEU A 79 -18.86 13.42 13.92
CA LEU A 79 -18.39 12.34 13.04
C LEU A 79 -19.54 11.53 12.45
N PHE A 80 -20.76 11.69 12.96
CA PHE A 80 -21.90 10.86 12.56
C PHE A 80 -22.39 11.17 11.15
N HIS A 81 -22.65 10.11 10.40
CA HIS A 81 -23.52 10.11 9.24
C HIS A 81 -24.04 8.68 9.01
N PRO A 82 -25.33 8.51 8.68
CA PRO A 82 -25.95 7.18 8.68
C PRO A 82 -25.33 6.21 7.67
N GLN A 83 -24.74 6.72 6.58
CA GLN A 83 -24.08 5.92 5.54
C GLN A 83 -22.56 5.82 5.72
N ASP A 84 -22.01 6.31 6.83
CA ASP A 84 -20.62 6.04 7.18
C ASP A 84 -20.54 4.66 7.87
N ILE A 85 -19.35 4.06 7.87
CA ILE A 85 -19.11 2.69 8.34
C ILE A 85 -18.09 2.70 9.47
N LEU A 86 -18.43 2.11 10.61
CA LEU A 86 -17.47 1.77 11.66
C LEU A 86 -16.83 0.43 11.34
N LYS A 87 -15.51 0.44 11.15
CA LYS A 87 -14.70 -0.79 10.99
C LYS A 87 -14.33 -1.30 12.37
N LEU A 88 -14.80 -2.50 12.73
CA LEU A 88 -14.63 -3.07 14.06
C LEU A 88 -13.40 -4.00 14.16
N GLY A 89 -12.78 -4.33 13.02
CA GLY A 89 -11.70 -5.32 12.94
C GLY A 89 -12.22 -6.68 12.51
N ASN A 90 -11.33 -7.62 12.18
CA ASN A 90 -11.65 -8.99 11.75
C ASN A 90 -12.66 -9.07 10.57
N GLY A 91 -12.69 -8.04 9.71
CA GLY A 91 -13.64 -7.96 8.59
C GLY A 91 -15.07 -7.54 8.96
N ILE A 92 -15.35 -7.19 10.22
CA ILE A 92 -16.70 -6.79 10.67
C ILE A 92 -16.87 -5.27 10.52
N TRP A 93 -17.87 -4.87 9.74
CA TRP A 93 -18.23 -3.48 9.48
C TRP A 93 -19.69 -3.25 9.87
N VAL A 94 -19.98 -2.08 10.46
CA VAL A 94 -21.34 -1.69 10.82
C VAL A 94 -21.63 -0.29 10.30
N TRP A 95 -22.81 -0.09 9.72
CA TRP A 95 -23.31 1.24 9.36
C TRP A 95 -23.52 2.07 10.63
N MET A 96 -23.10 3.33 10.63
CA MET A 96 -23.24 4.18 11.81
C MET A 96 -24.69 4.35 12.27
N ASP A 97 -25.67 4.29 11.36
CA ASP A 97 -27.11 4.31 11.68
C ASP A 97 -27.57 3.15 12.58
N ARG A 98 -26.82 2.04 12.55
CA ARG A 98 -27.13 0.79 13.25
C ARG A 98 -26.09 0.44 14.32
N ALA A 99 -25.09 1.28 14.52
CA ALA A 99 -24.01 1.04 15.47
C ALA A 99 -24.51 1.15 16.91
N THR A 100 -24.10 0.21 17.75
CA THR A 100 -24.36 0.23 19.20
C THR A 100 -23.26 0.97 19.96
N ASP A 101 -23.45 1.13 21.27
CA ASP A 101 -22.41 1.62 22.18
C ASP A 101 -21.15 0.74 22.15
N SER A 102 -21.31 -0.59 22.12
CA SER A 102 -20.19 -1.53 22.02
C SER A 102 -19.41 -1.37 20.72
N ASP A 103 -20.09 -1.16 19.59
CA ASP A 103 -19.46 -0.94 18.29
C ASP A 103 -18.61 0.33 18.27
N VAL A 104 -19.15 1.42 18.82
CA VAL A 104 -18.43 2.71 18.92
C VAL A 104 -17.18 2.58 19.79
N LEU A 105 -17.25 1.87 20.92
CA LEU A 105 -16.09 1.62 21.78
C LEU A 105 -15.03 0.78 21.08
N GLN A 106 -15.43 -0.29 20.38
CA GLN A 106 -14.51 -1.14 19.64
C GLN A 106 -13.82 -0.37 18.51
N TRP A 107 -14.58 0.38 17.72
CA TRP A 107 -14.05 1.24 16.67
C TRP A 107 -13.08 2.29 17.23
N SER A 108 -13.41 2.94 18.36
CA SER A 108 -12.53 3.93 19.01
C SER A 108 -11.19 3.32 19.42
N ARG A 109 -11.19 2.13 20.02
CA ARG A 109 -9.96 1.40 20.39
C ARG A 109 -9.11 1.06 19.17
N LEU A 110 -9.74 0.56 18.11
CA LEU A 110 -9.05 0.21 16.87
C LEU A 110 -8.48 1.45 16.18
N SER A 111 -9.27 2.52 16.06
CA SER A 111 -8.87 3.78 15.44
C SER A 111 -7.66 4.41 16.13
N ARG A 112 -7.60 4.37 17.48
CA ARG A 112 -6.44 4.86 18.24
C ARG A 112 -5.18 4.05 17.95
N ARG A 113 -5.29 2.72 17.96
CA ARG A 113 -4.16 1.83 17.67
C ARG A 113 -3.63 2.03 16.26
N ASN A 114 -4.54 2.14 15.29
CA ASN A 114 -4.16 2.37 13.89
C ASN A 114 -3.46 3.72 13.72
N ARG A 115 -3.95 4.78 14.40
CA ARG A 115 -3.30 6.10 14.33
C ARG A 115 -1.89 6.06 14.92
N ALA A 116 -1.71 5.50 16.10
CA ALA A 116 -0.39 5.39 16.72
C ALA A 116 0.62 4.68 15.79
N ARG A 117 0.19 3.61 15.12
CA ARG A 117 1.02 2.89 14.14
C ARG A 117 1.33 3.70 12.89
N VAL A 118 0.39 4.53 12.43
CA VAL A 118 0.61 5.42 11.27
C VAL A 118 1.61 6.52 11.65
N ASP A 119 1.44 7.14 12.81
CA ASP A 119 2.32 8.21 13.28
C ASP A 119 3.78 7.69 13.47
N GLU A 120 3.93 6.45 13.96
CA GLU A 120 5.22 5.76 14.06
C GLU A 120 5.84 5.51 12.67
N ALA A 121 5.08 4.94 11.74
CA ALA A 121 5.57 4.67 10.39
C ALA A 121 5.95 5.97 9.63
N ASP A 122 5.17 7.03 9.79
CA ASP A 122 5.48 8.34 9.20
C ASP A 122 6.79 8.92 9.77
N SER A 123 7.06 8.68 11.06
CA SER A 123 8.31 9.11 11.71
C SER A 123 9.52 8.34 11.15
N GLU A 124 9.41 7.02 10.98
CA GLU A 124 10.46 6.19 10.37
C GLU A 124 10.77 6.60 8.93
N ILE A 125 9.73 6.94 8.15
CA ILE A 125 9.90 7.42 6.77
C ILE A 125 10.66 8.75 6.76
N GLN A 126 10.32 9.66 7.67
CA GLN A 126 10.98 10.96 7.76
C GLN A 126 12.45 10.81 8.16
N GLU A 127 12.74 9.98 9.16
CA GLU A 127 14.12 9.69 9.57
C GLU A 127 14.94 9.07 8.43
N TYR A 128 14.37 8.09 7.71
CA TYR A 128 15.01 7.52 6.53
C TYR A 128 15.34 8.60 5.50
N ALA A 129 14.39 9.46 5.16
CA ALA A 129 14.56 10.51 4.16
C ALA A 129 15.63 11.53 4.57
N ASP A 130 15.62 11.97 5.83
CA ASP A 130 16.58 12.95 6.35
C ASP A 130 18.01 12.40 6.32
N LEU A 131 18.21 11.16 6.76
CA LEU A 131 19.51 10.47 6.70
C LEU A 131 20.04 10.38 5.26
N ARG A 132 19.18 10.10 4.28
CA ARG A 132 19.58 10.01 2.87
C ARG A 132 19.86 11.39 2.28
N ALA A 133 19.08 12.40 2.64
CA ALA A 133 19.32 13.78 2.21
C ALA A 133 20.67 14.30 2.72
N ASP A 134 21.02 14.02 3.98
CA ASP A 134 22.33 14.36 4.54
C ASP A 134 23.46 13.56 3.89
N ALA A 135 23.26 12.28 3.62
CA ALA A 135 24.25 11.46 2.92
C ALA A 135 24.52 11.97 1.49
N PHE A 136 23.50 12.36 0.71
CA PHE A 136 23.72 12.99 -0.61
C PHE A 136 24.55 14.28 -0.52
N ARG A 137 24.42 15.05 0.57
CA ARG A 137 25.26 16.25 0.80
C ARG A 137 26.70 15.87 1.14
N ALA A 138 26.91 14.77 1.85
CA ALA A 138 28.23 14.28 2.24
C ALA A 138 28.99 13.59 1.09
N TYR A 139 28.27 13.01 0.12
CA TYR A 139 28.82 12.31 -1.05
C TYR A 139 28.37 12.99 -2.36
N PRO A 140 28.88 14.20 -2.68
CA PRO A 140 28.36 15.03 -3.78
C PRO A 140 28.56 14.42 -5.17
N ASP A 141 29.46 13.46 -5.32
CA ASP A 141 29.71 12.76 -6.57
C ASP A 141 28.72 11.61 -6.84
N ILE A 142 27.95 11.19 -5.81
CA ILE A 142 26.95 10.13 -5.94
C ILE A 142 25.61 10.73 -6.34
N VAL A 143 25.11 10.32 -7.51
CA VAL A 143 23.86 10.86 -8.09
C VAL A 143 22.65 9.97 -7.76
N TYR A 144 22.85 8.66 -7.68
CA TYR A 144 21.75 7.69 -7.55
C TYR A 144 21.66 7.08 -6.15
N LEU A 145 20.43 6.98 -5.63
CA LEU A 145 20.17 6.42 -4.29
C LEU A 145 20.71 4.99 -4.14
N GLY A 146 20.57 4.15 -5.16
CA GLY A 146 21.06 2.77 -5.09
C GLY A 146 22.58 2.64 -4.95
N GLU A 147 23.35 3.64 -5.39
CA GLU A 147 24.80 3.71 -5.16
C GLU A 147 25.10 4.28 -3.77
N LEU A 148 24.36 5.30 -3.34
CA LEU A 148 24.46 5.86 -1.99
C LEU A 148 24.20 4.81 -0.92
N GLU A 149 23.16 3.98 -1.09
CA GLU A 149 22.83 2.88 -0.17
C GLU A 149 23.97 1.86 -0.05
N ARG A 150 24.65 1.56 -1.16
CA ARG A 150 25.81 0.65 -1.18
C ARG A 150 27.04 1.25 -0.49
N VAL A 151 27.33 2.52 -0.75
CA VAL A 151 28.56 3.19 -0.30
C VAL A 151 28.45 3.72 1.13
N ALA A 152 27.36 4.39 1.47
CA ALA A 152 27.18 5.05 2.76
C ALA A 152 26.47 4.16 3.80
N PHE A 153 25.64 3.22 3.36
CA PHE A 153 24.79 2.40 4.23
C PHE A 153 25.07 0.89 4.13
N ASN A 154 26.09 0.48 3.37
CA ASN A 154 26.51 -0.93 3.19
C ASN A 154 25.38 -1.87 2.75
N TRP A 155 24.42 -1.37 1.97
CA TRP A 155 23.38 -2.23 1.41
C TRP A 155 23.98 -3.29 0.48
N THR A 156 23.53 -4.54 0.62
CA THR A 156 23.93 -5.66 -0.24
C THR A 156 22.71 -6.50 -0.64
N GLU A 157 22.78 -7.18 -1.78
CA GLU A 157 21.68 -8.02 -2.28
C GLU A 157 21.27 -9.13 -1.27
N ALA A 158 22.23 -9.64 -0.50
CA ALA A 158 21.99 -10.64 0.55
C ALA A 158 21.22 -10.09 1.77
N GLY A 159 21.28 -8.78 2.02
CA GLY A 159 20.58 -8.11 3.13
C GLY A 159 19.13 -7.72 2.81
N GLY A 160 18.66 -7.91 1.57
CA GLY A 160 17.29 -7.60 1.15
C GLY A 160 16.22 -8.58 1.66
N GLN A 161 16.62 -9.72 2.23
CA GLN A 161 15.76 -10.67 2.93
C GLN A 161 16.16 -10.72 4.42
N ALA A 162 15.40 -9.99 5.23
CA ALA A 162 15.40 -9.94 6.70
C ALA A 162 16.57 -9.23 7.39
N HIS A 163 16.28 -8.05 7.94
CA HIS A 163 16.36 -7.84 9.39
C HIS A 163 15.49 -6.62 9.78
N LEU A 164 14.32 -6.87 10.37
CA LEU A 164 13.84 -6.01 11.45
C LEU A 164 14.60 -6.53 12.69
N PRO A 165 15.56 -5.78 13.25
CA PRO A 165 16.02 -6.07 14.60
C PRO A 165 14.91 -5.64 15.56
N GLY A 166 14.53 -6.56 16.45
CA GLY A 166 13.58 -6.27 17.51
C GLY A 166 14.18 -5.42 18.62
N LEU A 167 13.26 -4.78 19.35
CA LEU A 167 13.39 -4.03 20.60
C LEU A 167 13.97 -2.62 20.49
#